data_AF-A0A164TEF5-F1
#
_entry.id   AF-A0A164TEF5-F1
#
_cell.length_a   1.000
_cell.length_b   1.000
_cell.length_c   1.000
_cell.angle_alpha   90.00
_cell.angle_beta   90.00
_cell.angle_gamma   90.00
#
_symmetry.space_group_name_H-M   'P 1'
#
loop_
_entity.id
_entity.type
_entity.pdbx_description
1 polymer ?
#
loop_
_entity_poly.entity_id
_entity_poly.type
_entity_poly.pdbx_seq_one_letter_code
_entity_poly.pdbx_strand_id
1 'polypeptide(L)'
;MPKSKRSKVVSLTKTAKKTKEQKGKIFEEVQANADKWKYIWLFSVGSMRNAPLKDVRKLWKDSGRLIFARSSLMAKALGDSPETEHKTGLHKIAQKIQGQVGLFFTDTEPQEVIEWFDDFKVPEFARAKNVSTKTVVLPIGPILQHHSDIPEPFPHSMDPQLRKLGLVTTLDRGVPSLTSPHVVCKDGDVLTAEQAQLLKLIGEKLVTFKVVLQARWEAATGELTQLVSDSEMANAAIDEVVEDAEAGEKDAEDIAE
;
A
#
# COMPACT_ATOMS: atom_id res chain seq x y z
N MET A 1 -41.99 16.29 10.74
CA MET A 1 -40.81 16.63 11.57
C MET A 1 -39.54 16.43 10.75
N PRO A 2 -38.62 17.42 10.67
CA PRO A 2 -37.30 17.20 10.07
C PRO A 2 -36.55 16.13 10.87
N LYS A 3 -35.94 15.14 10.20
CA LYS A 3 -35.12 14.11 10.86
C LYS A 3 -34.00 14.80 11.66
N SER A 4 -33.78 14.37 12.89
CA SER A 4 -32.68 14.83 13.76
C SER A 4 -31.36 14.86 12.98
N LYS A 5 -30.81 16.06 12.76
CA LYS A 5 -29.52 16.26 12.09
C LYS A 5 -28.46 16.51 13.17
N ARG A 6 -27.43 15.64 13.24
CA ARG A 6 -26.23 15.90 14.05
C ARG A 6 -25.47 17.08 13.46
N SER A 7 -24.87 17.90 14.32
CA SER A 7 -23.96 18.96 13.89
C SER A 7 -22.77 18.34 13.16
N LYS A 8 -22.52 18.82 11.94
CA LYS A 8 -21.33 18.44 11.18
C LYS A 8 -20.21 19.39 11.56
N VAL A 9 -19.13 18.87 12.13
CA VAL A 9 -17.91 19.66 12.36
C VAL A 9 -17.34 20.04 10.99
N VAL A 10 -17.32 21.33 10.67
CA VAL A 10 -16.77 21.85 9.41
C VAL A 10 -15.33 22.27 9.66
N SER A 11 -14.40 21.58 8.99
CA SER A 11 -12.98 21.92 9.01
C SER A 11 -12.71 23.10 8.06
N LEU A 12 -11.95 24.09 8.52
CA LEU A 12 -11.48 25.24 7.71
C LEU A 12 -10.19 24.94 6.92
N THR A 13 -9.87 23.67 6.72
CA THR A 13 -8.70 23.23 5.95
C THR A 13 -8.79 23.68 4.49
N LYS A 14 -7.65 24.07 3.91
CA LYS A 14 -7.53 24.51 2.51
C LYS A 14 -7.65 23.37 1.48
N THR A 15 -7.63 22.11 1.92
CA THR A 15 -7.69 20.93 1.03
C THR A 15 -9.11 20.74 0.48
N ALA A 16 -9.28 20.96 -0.82
CA ALA A 16 -10.54 20.71 -1.53
C ALA A 16 -10.72 19.23 -1.86
N LYS A 17 -11.98 18.80 -2.04
CA LYS A 17 -12.30 17.43 -2.47
C LYS A 17 -11.87 17.23 -3.92
N LYS A 18 -11.36 16.04 -4.25
CA LYS A 18 -11.01 15.67 -5.62
C LYS A 18 -12.23 15.79 -6.54
N THR A 19 -12.11 16.57 -7.61
CA THR A 19 -13.20 16.84 -8.56
C THR A 19 -13.26 15.78 -9.67
N LYS A 20 -14.34 15.79 -10.44
CA LYS A 20 -14.52 14.91 -11.61
C LYS A 20 -13.41 15.11 -12.65
N GLU A 21 -12.88 16.33 -12.76
CA GLU A 21 -11.80 16.68 -13.67
C GLU A 21 -10.51 15.91 -13.37
N GLN A 22 -10.14 15.79 -12.10
CA GLN A 22 -8.95 15.02 -11.71
C GLN A 22 -9.08 13.53 -12.06
N LYS A 23 -10.30 12.98 -11.99
CA LYS A 23 -10.58 11.61 -12.44
C LYS A 23 -10.49 11.50 -13.97
N GLY A 24 -10.92 12.53 -14.69
CA GLY A 24 -10.75 12.65 -16.14
C GLY A 24 -9.28 12.67 -16.55
N LYS A 25 -8.43 13.41 -15.84
CA LYS A 25 -6.98 13.43 -16.11
C LYS A 25 -6.33 12.06 -15.98
N ILE A 26 -6.66 11.30 -14.94
CA ILE A 26 -6.14 9.93 -14.77
C ILE A 26 -6.64 9.02 -15.90
N PHE A 27 -7.90 9.20 -16.32
CA PHE A 27 -8.49 8.43 -17.42
C PHE A 27 -7.75 8.69 -18.75
N GLU A 28 -7.54 9.96 -19.08
CA GLU A 28 -6.76 10.39 -20.25
C GLU A 28 -5.31 9.91 -20.17
N GLU A 29 -4.69 9.99 -19.00
CA GLU A 29 -3.32 9.52 -18.78
C GLU A 29 -3.18 8.01 -19.00
N VAL A 30 -4.16 7.21 -18.56
CA VAL A 30 -4.18 5.77 -18.82
C VAL A 30 -4.29 5.47 -20.32
N GLN A 31 -5.18 6.15 -21.04
CA GLN A 31 -5.35 5.95 -22.48
C GLN A 31 -4.10 6.39 -23.27
N ALA A 32 -3.55 7.56 -22.95
CA ALA A 32 -2.35 8.08 -23.60
C ALA A 32 -1.13 7.16 -23.38
N ASN A 33 -0.98 6.58 -22.19
CA ASN A 33 0.09 5.61 -21.93
C ASN A 33 -0.19 4.25 -22.58
N ALA A 34 -1.44 3.80 -22.65
CA ALA A 34 -1.81 2.60 -23.40
C ALA A 34 -1.47 2.74 -24.89
N ASP A 35 -1.56 3.95 -25.43
CA ASP A 35 -1.16 4.25 -26.81
C ASP A 35 0.35 4.29 -27.01
N LYS A 36 1.07 4.93 -26.08
CA LYS A 36 2.51 5.18 -26.17
C LYS A 36 3.37 3.93 -26.01
N TRP A 37 3.05 3.07 -25.04
CA TRP A 37 3.95 2.00 -24.59
C TRP A 37 3.58 0.64 -25.20
N LYS A 38 4.58 -0.23 -25.35
CA LYS A 38 4.42 -1.58 -25.92
C LYS A 38 3.81 -2.57 -24.94
N TYR A 39 4.18 -2.49 -23.66
CA TYR A 39 3.75 -3.42 -22.62
C TYR A 39 2.92 -2.72 -21.56
N ILE A 40 1.83 -3.38 -21.15
CA ILE A 40 1.00 -2.97 -20.02
C ILE A 40 0.96 -4.11 -19.01
N TRP A 41 1.40 -3.83 -17.81
CA TRP A 41 1.44 -4.78 -16.71
C TRP A 41 0.36 -4.45 -15.70
N LEU A 42 -0.39 -5.47 -15.31
CA LEU A 42 -1.24 -5.42 -14.12
C LEU A 42 -0.39 -5.89 -12.94
N PHE A 43 -0.30 -5.08 -11.91
CA PHE A 43 0.40 -5.44 -10.67
C PHE A 43 -0.51 -5.24 -9.46
N SER A 44 -0.34 -6.08 -8.45
CA SER A 44 -0.88 -5.88 -7.11
C SER A 44 0.23 -5.45 -6.16
N VAL A 45 -0.15 -4.73 -5.12
CA VAL A 45 0.78 -4.28 -4.09
C VAL A 45 0.28 -4.77 -2.74
N GLY A 46 1.07 -5.60 -2.05
CA GLY A 46 0.75 -6.01 -0.69
C GLY A 46 1.24 -4.97 0.33
N SER A 47 0.42 -4.68 1.35
CA SER A 47 0.78 -3.77 2.46
C SER A 47 1.29 -2.39 1.97
N MET A 48 0.49 -1.77 1.10
CA MET A 48 0.83 -0.56 0.35
C MET A 48 1.17 0.68 1.19
N ARG A 49 2.27 1.35 0.84
CA ARG A 49 2.67 2.69 1.33
C ARG A 49 3.11 3.57 0.17
N ASN A 50 2.87 4.87 0.30
CA ASN A 50 3.19 5.82 -0.78
C ASN A 50 4.70 6.00 -1.00
N ALA A 51 5.53 5.89 0.05
CA ALA A 51 6.97 6.10 -0.06
C ALA A 51 7.63 5.08 -1.02
N PRO A 52 7.46 3.75 -0.84
CA PRO A 52 8.00 2.76 -1.78
C PRO A 52 7.54 2.97 -3.23
N LEU A 53 6.25 3.28 -3.47
CA LEU A 53 5.79 3.55 -4.84
C LEU A 53 6.38 4.84 -5.44
N LYS A 54 6.66 5.86 -4.62
CA LYS A 54 7.37 7.06 -5.10
C LYS A 54 8.79 6.70 -5.53
N ASP A 55 9.47 5.82 -4.80
CA ASP A 55 10.81 5.35 -5.16
C ASP A 55 10.78 4.54 -6.45
N VAL A 56 9.83 3.60 -6.61
CA VAL A 56 9.63 2.87 -7.87
C VAL A 56 9.37 3.83 -9.02
N ARG A 57 8.46 4.81 -8.86
CA ARG A 57 8.17 5.82 -9.89
C ARG A 57 9.39 6.67 -10.26
N LYS A 58 10.26 6.97 -9.29
CA LYS A 58 11.48 7.72 -9.51
C LYS A 58 12.50 6.91 -10.31
N LEU A 59 12.67 5.63 -9.97
CA LEU A 59 13.58 4.71 -10.65
C LEU A 59 13.16 4.44 -12.10
N TRP A 60 11.85 4.41 -12.37
CA TRP A 60 11.28 4.16 -13.68
C TRP A 60 10.87 5.42 -14.47
N LYS A 61 11.22 6.64 -14.03
CA LYS A 61 10.72 7.90 -14.62
C LYS A 61 10.93 8.00 -16.14
N ASP A 62 12.03 7.45 -16.64
CA ASP A 62 12.43 7.54 -18.04
C ASP A 62 11.97 6.35 -18.88
N SER A 63 11.96 5.14 -18.29
CA SER A 63 11.71 3.87 -18.97
C SER A 63 10.30 3.31 -18.76
N GLY A 64 9.47 3.91 -17.91
CA GLY A 64 8.11 3.47 -17.69
C GLY A 64 7.20 4.47 -16.98
N ARG A 65 5.92 4.11 -16.87
CA ARG A 65 4.91 4.89 -16.14
C ARG A 65 4.08 3.99 -15.27
N LEU A 66 4.01 4.32 -13.98
CA LEU A 66 3.28 3.56 -12.98
C LEU A 66 2.06 4.34 -12.49
N ILE A 67 0.88 3.89 -12.90
CA ILE A 67 -0.41 4.46 -12.53
C ILE A 67 -1.04 3.58 -11.47
N PHE A 68 -1.38 4.19 -10.34
CA PHE A 68 -2.07 3.53 -9.24
C PHE A 68 -3.28 4.37 -8.85
N ALA A 69 -4.46 3.93 -9.25
CA ALA A 69 -5.71 4.65 -9.11
C ALA A 69 -6.84 3.69 -8.75
N ARG A 70 -8.06 4.22 -8.64
CA ARG A 70 -9.25 3.39 -8.37
C ARG A 70 -9.39 2.33 -9.48
N SER A 71 -9.42 1.05 -9.10
CA SER A 71 -9.58 -0.10 -10.01
C SER A 71 -10.68 0.12 -11.06
N SER A 72 -11.87 0.52 -10.61
CA SER A 72 -13.01 0.78 -11.49
C SER A 72 -12.79 1.90 -12.52
N LEU A 73 -11.91 2.87 -12.23
CA LEU A 73 -11.57 3.95 -13.17
C LEU A 73 -10.60 3.43 -14.24
N MET A 74 -9.58 2.67 -13.83
CA MET A 74 -8.60 2.09 -14.75
C MET A 74 -9.23 1.05 -15.68
N ALA A 75 -10.09 0.18 -15.15
CA ALA A 75 -10.83 -0.80 -15.97
C ALA A 75 -11.67 -0.11 -17.05
N LYS A 76 -12.38 0.97 -16.70
CA LYS A 76 -13.16 1.77 -17.68
C LYS A 76 -12.29 2.52 -18.68
N ALA A 77 -11.09 2.95 -18.29
CA ALA A 77 -10.18 3.65 -19.20
C ALA A 77 -9.61 2.72 -20.29
N LEU A 78 -9.37 1.45 -19.94
CA LEU A 78 -8.93 0.42 -20.89
C LEU A 78 -10.08 -0.15 -21.73
N GLY A 79 -11.30 -0.14 -21.18
CA GLY A 79 -12.50 -0.74 -21.76
C GLY A 79 -12.80 -2.10 -21.11
N ASP A 80 -13.98 -2.25 -20.54
CA ASP A 80 -14.44 -3.46 -19.84
C ASP A 80 -15.06 -4.51 -20.78
N SER A 81 -15.44 -4.08 -21.99
CA SER A 81 -16.04 -4.92 -23.02
C SER A 81 -15.25 -4.83 -24.33
N PRO A 82 -15.36 -5.84 -25.22
CA PRO A 82 -14.76 -5.77 -26.54
C PRO A 82 -15.26 -4.58 -27.40
N GLU A 83 -16.44 -4.04 -27.11
CA GLU A 83 -17.00 -2.89 -27.85
C GLU A 83 -16.45 -1.55 -27.36
N THR A 84 -16.00 -1.51 -26.10
CA THR A 84 -15.47 -0.31 -25.43
C THR A 84 -13.96 -0.32 -25.30
N GLU A 85 -13.29 -1.33 -25.87
CA GLU A 85 -11.84 -1.49 -25.74
C GLU A 85 -11.09 -0.42 -26.53
N HIS A 86 -10.13 0.23 -25.87
CA HIS A 86 -9.30 1.25 -26.51
C HIS A 86 -8.33 0.65 -27.54
N LYS A 87 -7.82 -0.55 -27.24
CA LYS A 87 -7.00 -1.38 -28.13
C LYS A 87 -7.43 -2.83 -28.01
N THR A 88 -7.18 -3.59 -29.08
CA THR A 88 -7.54 -4.99 -29.18
C THR A 88 -6.98 -5.82 -28.03
N GLY A 89 -7.87 -6.46 -27.27
CA GLY A 89 -7.52 -7.38 -26.18
C GLY A 89 -7.33 -6.72 -24.81
N LEU A 90 -7.48 -5.39 -24.68
CA LEU A 90 -7.39 -4.71 -23.39
C LEU A 90 -8.55 -5.06 -22.44
N HIS A 91 -9.71 -5.45 -22.97
CA HIS A 91 -10.81 -5.91 -22.13
C HIS A 91 -10.42 -7.09 -21.22
N LYS A 92 -9.46 -7.93 -21.66
CA LYS A 92 -8.97 -9.08 -20.88
C LYS A 92 -8.20 -8.64 -19.65
N ILE A 93 -7.36 -7.60 -19.76
CA ILE A 93 -6.63 -7.07 -18.59
C ILE A 93 -7.61 -6.33 -17.68
N ALA A 94 -8.56 -5.57 -18.23
CA ALA A 94 -9.55 -4.79 -17.49
C ALA A 94 -10.42 -5.67 -16.57
N GLN A 95 -10.83 -6.86 -17.02
CA GLN A 95 -11.61 -7.81 -16.21
C GLN A 95 -10.86 -8.32 -14.96
N LYS A 96 -9.52 -8.34 -15.02
CA LYS A 96 -8.67 -8.77 -13.90
C LYS A 96 -8.37 -7.65 -12.90
N ILE A 97 -8.73 -6.40 -13.21
CA ILE A 97 -8.47 -5.26 -12.32
C ILE A 97 -9.45 -5.28 -11.14
N GLN A 98 -9.07 -5.98 -10.06
CA GLN A 98 -9.85 -6.09 -8.84
C GLN A 98 -8.97 -5.86 -7.60
N GLY A 99 -9.54 -5.21 -6.58
CA GLY A 99 -8.82 -4.91 -5.34
C GLY A 99 -7.73 -3.85 -5.51
N GLN A 100 -6.62 -4.03 -4.78
CA GLN A 100 -5.52 -3.08 -4.68
C GLN A 100 -4.47 -3.30 -5.78
N VAL A 101 -4.84 -2.92 -7.01
CA VAL A 101 -4.02 -3.11 -8.22
C VAL A 101 -3.66 -1.78 -8.89
N GLY A 102 -2.61 -1.80 -9.70
CA GLY A 102 -2.19 -0.71 -10.55
C GLY A 102 -1.73 -1.18 -11.93
N LEU A 103 -1.50 -0.21 -12.81
CA LEU A 103 -1.02 -0.42 -14.17
C LEU A 103 0.39 0.13 -14.32
N PHE A 104 1.27 -0.66 -14.90
CA PHE A 104 2.63 -0.27 -15.23
C PHE A 104 2.88 -0.39 -16.72
N PHE A 105 3.26 0.72 -17.34
CA PHE A 105 3.47 0.86 -18.78
C PHE A 105 4.96 0.98 -19.05
N THR A 106 5.50 0.20 -19.98
CA THR A 106 6.93 0.24 -20.33
C THR A 106 7.19 -0.34 -21.72
N ASP A 107 8.33 0.02 -22.31
CA ASP A 107 8.87 -0.58 -23.53
C ASP A 107 9.99 -1.59 -23.26
N THR A 108 10.37 -1.73 -21.98
CA THR A 108 11.45 -2.62 -21.51
C THR A 108 11.08 -4.08 -21.70
N GLU A 109 12.07 -4.93 -21.93
CA GLU A 109 11.83 -6.35 -22.14
C GLU A 109 11.17 -7.00 -20.91
N PRO A 110 10.22 -7.94 -21.12
CA PRO A 110 9.47 -8.51 -20.02
C PRO A 110 10.29 -9.21 -18.94
N GLN A 111 11.39 -9.85 -19.34
CA GLN A 111 12.25 -10.59 -18.42
C GLN A 111 12.94 -9.65 -17.41
N GLU A 112 13.49 -8.54 -17.90
CA GLU A 112 14.15 -7.51 -17.07
C GLU A 112 13.16 -6.89 -16.07
N VAL A 113 11.92 -6.63 -16.50
CA VAL A 113 10.87 -6.10 -15.63
C VAL A 113 10.54 -7.09 -14.50
N ILE A 114 10.39 -8.37 -14.81
CA ILE A 114 10.08 -9.42 -13.82
C ILE A 114 11.19 -9.53 -12.78
N GLU A 115 12.45 -9.60 -13.23
CA GLU A 115 13.62 -9.70 -12.34
C GLU A 115 13.74 -8.48 -11.44
N TRP A 116 13.59 -7.27 -12.00
CA TRP A 116 13.66 -6.03 -11.24
C TRP A 116 12.60 -5.95 -10.13
N PHE A 117 11.35 -6.33 -10.43
CA PHE A 117 10.26 -6.30 -9.43
C PHE A 117 10.37 -7.44 -8.40
N ASP A 118 11.02 -8.56 -8.71
CA ASP A 118 11.27 -9.61 -7.71
C ASP A 118 12.40 -9.22 -6.74
N ASP A 119 13.40 -8.48 -7.22
CA ASP A 119 14.49 -7.96 -6.40
C ASP A 119 14.06 -6.76 -5.53
N PHE A 120 13.12 -5.94 -6.02
CA PHE A 120 12.64 -4.78 -5.29
C PHE A 120 11.81 -5.16 -4.05
N LYS A 121 12.47 -5.19 -2.89
CA LYS A 121 11.89 -5.53 -1.58
C LYS A 121 12.24 -4.44 -0.57
N VAL A 122 11.24 -3.86 0.08
CA VAL A 122 11.44 -2.80 1.08
C VAL A 122 10.83 -3.21 2.41
N PRO A 123 11.61 -3.29 3.51
CA PRO A 123 11.06 -3.55 4.84
C PRO A 123 10.12 -2.43 5.29
N GLU A 124 8.96 -2.81 5.81
CA GLU A 124 7.86 -1.92 6.19
C GLU A 124 7.21 -2.35 7.52
N PHE A 125 6.54 -1.40 8.17
CA PHE A 125 5.82 -1.64 9.41
C PHE A 125 4.55 -2.46 9.16
N ALA A 126 4.35 -3.48 10.00
CA ALA A 126 3.15 -4.28 9.98
C ALA A 126 1.91 -3.45 10.34
N ARG A 127 0.75 -3.88 9.85
CA ARG A 127 -0.56 -3.35 10.19
C ARG A 127 -1.36 -4.38 10.95
N ALA A 128 -2.50 -3.92 11.48
CA ALA A 128 -3.51 -4.83 11.99
C ALA A 128 -3.86 -5.86 10.92
N LYS A 129 -4.07 -7.10 11.35
CA LYS A 129 -4.40 -8.29 10.57
C LYS A 129 -3.27 -8.89 9.73
N ASN A 130 -2.10 -8.26 9.65
CA ASN A 130 -0.95 -8.95 9.05
C ASN A 130 -0.48 -10.09 9.95
N VAL A 131 0.00 -11.17 9.34
CA VAL A 131 0.64 -12.27 10.04
C VAL A 131 2.08 -11.88 10.41
N SER A 132 2.44 -12.04 11.67
CA SER A 132 3.80 -11.79 12.14
C SER A 132 4.76 -12.86 11.59
N THR A 133 5.91 -12.43 11.08
CA THR A 133 6.97 -13.31 10.55
C THR A 133 8.04 -13.65 11.58
N LYS A 134 7.98 -13.03 12.76
CA LYS A 134 8.96 -13.17 13.84
C LYS A 134 8.30 -12.98 15.19
N THR A 135 8.89 -13.59 16.22
CA THR A 135 8.49 -13.32 17.61
C THR A 135 9.20 -12.08 18.13
N VAL A 136 8.44 -11.10 18.63
CA VAL A 136 8.98 -9.85 19.21
C VAL A 136 8.66 -9.80 20.69
N VAL A 137 9.71 -9.73 21.52
CA VAL A 137 9.60 -9.65 22.98
C VAL A 137 10.39 -8.45 23.48
N LEU A 138 9.75 -7.61 24.29
CA LEU A 138 10.38 -6.49 24.96
C LEU A 138 11.00 -6.96 26.28
N PRO A 139 12.31 -6.71 26.50
CA PRO A 139 12.96 -7.09 27.75
C PRO A 139 12.53 -6.17 28.90
N ILE A 140 12.87 -6.60 30.12
CA ILE A 140 12.76 -5.76 31.32
C ILE A 140 13.70 -4.55 31.17
N GLY A 141 13.26 -3.37 31.62
CA GLY A 141 14.05 -2.14 31.57
C GLY A 141 13.44 -1.08 30.64
N PRO A 142 14.22 -0.05 30.24
CA PRO A 142 13.71 1.07 29.46
C PRO A 142 13.20 0.59 28.10
N ILE A 143 12.03 1.10 27.69
CA ILE A 143 11.49 0.82 26.37
C ILE A 143 12.24 1.68 25.36
N LEU A 144 12.85 1.03 24.37
CA LEU A 144 13.67 1.68 23.35
C LEU A 144 12.94 1.79 22.01
N GLN A 145 13.14 2.91 21.32
CA GLN A 145 12.75 3.14 19.93
C GLN A 145 14.00 3.00 19.03
N HIS A 146 13.87 2.24 17.94
CA HIS A 146 14.95 1.92 17.00
C HIS A 146 14.84 2.74 15.71
N HIS A 147 14.47 4.02 15.83
CA HIS A 147 14.37 4.93 14.67
C HIS A 147 15.73 5.48 14.22
N SER A 148 16.80 5.23 14.98
CA SER A 148 18.16 5.72 14.73
C SER A 148 19.18 4.61 15.00
N ASP A 149 20.42 4.80 14.53
CA ASP A 149 21.51 3.81 14.70
C ASP A 149 21.77 3.48 16.17
N ILE A 150 21.46 4.42 17.08
CA ILE A 150 21.53 4.25 18.52
C ILE A 150 20.08 4.15 19.04
N PRO A 151 19.69 3.04 19.69
CA PRO A 151 18.39 2.92 20.33
C PRO A 151 18.20 3.98 21.42
N GLU A 152 17.09 4.70 21.37
CA GLU A 152 16.76 5.77 22.32
C GLU A 152 15.59 5.36 23.22
N PRO A 153 15.55 5.79 24.49
CA PRO A 153 14.37 5.56 25.32
C PRO A 153 13.19 6.43 24.87
N PHE A 154 11.96 5.94 25.07
CA PHE A 154 10.76 6.77 24.85
C PHE A 154 10.72 7.97 25.80
N PRO A 155 10.19 9.13 25.36
CA PRO A 155 9.96 10.26 26.25
C PRO A 155 8.82 9.95 27.23
N HIS A 156 8.89 10.52 28.44
CA HIS A 156 7.87 10.35 29.50
C HIS A 156 6.44 10.70 29.04
N SER A 157 6.27 11.62 28.09
CA SER A 157 4.98 12.03 27.55
C SER A 157 4.25 10.91 26.78
N MET A 158 4.99 9.91 26.28
CA MET A 158 4.44 8.78 25.54
C MET A 158 3.99 7.64 26.46
N ASP A 159 4.31 7.69 27.75
CA ASP A 159 3.97 6.65 28.72
C ASP A 159 2.46 6.33 28.79
N PRO A 160 1.52 7.31 28.81
CA PRO A 160 0.09 7.01 28.77
C PRO A 160 -0.33 6.27 27.50
N GLN A 161 0.30 6.56 26.36
CA GLN A 161 0.03 5.87 25.11
C GLN A 161 0.56 4.44 25.15
N LEU A 162 1.77 4.21 25.68
CA LEU A 162 2.35 2.87 25.84
C LEU A 162 1.48 1.99 26.74
N ARG A 163 0.95 2.54 27.85
CA ARG A 163 -0.01 1.83 28.71
C ARG A 163 -1.32 1.51 28.00
N LYS A 164 -1.83 2.44 27.17
CA LYS A 164 -3.02 2.20 26.35
C LYS A 164 -2.83 1.06 25.33
N LEU A 165 -1.59 0.86 24.88
CA LEU A 165 -1.21 -0.24 23.97
C LEU A 165 -0.96 -1.58 24.70
N GLY A 166 -1.26 -1.66 26.00
CA GLY A 166 -1.19 -2.91 26.77
C GLY A 166 0.12 -3.10 27.54
N LEU A 167 1.04 -2.13 27.53
CA LEU A 167 2.29 -2.23 28.29
C LEU A 167 2.09 -1.87 29.76
N VAL A 168 2.69 -2.66 30.65
CA VAL A 168 2.75 -2.36 32.09
C VAL A 168 4.06 -1.63 32.38
N THR A 169 4.01 -0.30 32.33
CA THR A 169 5.18 0.57 32.46
C THR A 169 5.25 1.29 33.81
N THR A 170 6.48 1.55 34.25
CA THR A 170 6.81 2.44 35.38
C THR A 170 7.84 3.44 34.92
N LEU A 171 7.79 4.67 35.43
CA LEU A 171 8.80 5.70 35.13
C LEU A 171 10.01 5.52 36.06
N ASP A 172 11.13 5.06 35.52
CA ASP A 172 12.42 5.06 36.22
C ASP A 172 13.23 6.28 35.78
N ARG A 173 13.48 7.22 36.70
CA ARG A 173 14.15 8.51 36.42
C ARG A 173 13.56 9.28 35.22
N GLY A 174 12.25 9.17 35.02
CA GLY A 174 11.55 9.82 33.90
C GLY A 174 11.58 9.04 32.58
N VAL A 175 12.09 7.81 32.57
CA VAL A 175 12.10 6.92 31.40
C VAL A 175 11.06 5.81 31.56
N PRO A 176 10.12 5.64 30.61
CA PRO A 176 9.18 4.52 30.60
C PRO A 176 9.93 3.19 30.54
N SER A 177 9.77 2.38 31.59
CA SER A 177 10.46 1.11 31.75
C SER A 177 9.48 -0.02 32.08
N LEU A 178 9.73 -1.21 31.54
CA LEU A 178 8.96 -2.42 31.82
C LEU A 178 9.48 -3.11 33.08
N THR A 179 8.55 -3.54 33.95
CA THR A 179 8.85 -4.32 35.16
C THR A 179 8.93 -5.82 34.90
N SER A 180 8.34 -6.29 33.80
CA SER A 180 8.33 -7.68 33.35
C SER A 180 8.46 -7.73 31.83
N PRO A 181 9.05 -8.80 31.26
CA PRO A 181 9.18 -8.91 29.81
C PRO A 181 7.80 -9.04 29.18
N HIS A 182 7.59 -8.35 28.05
CA HIS A 182 6.30 -8.30 27.38
C HIS A 182 6.41 -8.88 25.97
N VAL A 183 5.64 -9.93 25.67
CA VAL A 183 5.58 -10.52 24.32
C VAL A 183 4.60 -9.69 23.50
N VAL A 184 5.11 -8.99 22.49
CA VAL A 184 4.27 -8.17 21.60
C VAL A 184 3.51 -9.07 20.62
N CYS A 185 4.22 -9.99 19.96
CA CYS A 185 3.63 -10.96 19.02
C CYS A 185 4.53 -12.19 18.89
N LYS A 186 3.97 -13.33 18.50
CA LYS A 186 4.72 -14.53 18.11
C LYS A 186 4.70 -14.71 16.60
N ASP A 187 5.65 -15.50 16.11
CA ASP A 187 5.68 -15.91 14.71
C ASP A 187 4.38 -16.67 14.34
N GLY A 188 3.76 -16.29 13.23
CA GLY A 188 2.47 -16.80 12.77
C GLY A 188 1.22 -16.16 13.38
N ASP A 189 1.35 -15.26 14.36
CA ASP A 189 0.19 -14.59 14.96
C ASP A 189 -0.37 -13.48 14.06
N VAL A 190 -1.71 -13.37 13.99
CA VAL A 190 -2.39 -12.25 13.34
C VAL A 190 -2.35 -11.02 14.24
N LEU A 191 -1.70 -9.95 13.79
CA LEU A 191 -1.45 -8.76 14.60
C LEU A 191 -2.72 -7.96 14.88
N THR A 192 -2.91 -7.53 16.12
CA THR A 192 -3.94 -6.54 16.48
C THR A 192 -3.50 -5.11 16.12
N ALA A 193 -4.44 -4.17 16.11
CA ALA A 193 -4.11 -2.76 15.88
C ALA A 193 -3.15 -2.17 16.93
N GLU A 194 -3.27 -2.61 18.18
CA GLU A 194 -2.41 -2.19 19.29
C GLU A 194 -0.99 -2.74 19.12
N GLN A 195 -0.85 -4.03 18.79
CA GLN A 195 0.44 -4.66 18.51
C GLN A 195 1.14 -4.01 17.32
N ALA A 196 0.43 -3.80 16.21
CA ALA A 196 0.98 -3.14 15.02
C ALA A 196 1.43 -1.69 15.31
N GLN A 197 0.65 -0.95 16.11
CA GLN A 197 1.04 0.41 16.53
C GLN A 197 2.27 0.37 17.42
N LEU A 198 2.37 -0.58 18.34
CA LEU A 198 3.52 -0.74 19.22
C LEU A 198 4.79 -1.08 18.43
N LEU A 199 4.72 -2.04 17.51
CA LEU A 199 5.82 -2.39 16.61
C LEU A 199 6.31 -1.18 15.81
N LYS A 200 5.37 -0.38 15.29
CA LYS A 200 5.71 0.85 14.56
C LYS A 200 6.45 1.87 15.43
N LEU A 201 6.03 2.05 16.69
CA LEU A 201 6.69 2.98 17.62
C LEU A 201 8.10 2.50 17.98
N ILE A 202 8.28 1.20 18.15
CA ILE A 202 9.57 0.62 18.52
C ILE A 202 10.53 0.57 17.33
N GLY A 203 10.02 0.72 16.11
CA GLY A 203 10.83 0.71 14.88
C GLY A 203 10.95 -0.67 14.22
N GLU A 204 10.16 -1.65 14.65
CA GLU A 204 10.23 -3.02 14.14
C GLU A 204 9.42 -3.20 12.85
N LYS A 205 10.12 -3.55 11.77
CA LYS A 205 9.56 -3.75 10.43
C LYS A 205 9.41 -5.24 10.14
N LEU A 206 8.21 -5.77 10.36
CA LEU A 206 7.93 -7.21 10.20
C LEU A 206 7.37 -7.60 8.83
N VAL A 207 6.95 -6.63 8.03
CA VAL A 207 6.36 -6.86 6.70
C VAL A 207 7.34 -6.38 5.63
N THR A 208 7.35 -7.05 4.49
CA THR A 208 8.13 -6.60 3.33
C THR A 208 7.15 -6.12 2.26
N PHE A 209 7.30 -4.87 1.84
CA PHE A 209 6.64 -4.35 0.67
C PHE A 209 7.19 -5.06 -0.58
N LYS A 210 6.28 -5.64 -1.37
CA LYS A 210 6.57 -6.24 -2.66
C LYS A 210 5.49 -5.85 -3.67
N VAL A 211 5.91 -5.58 -4.90
CA VAL A 211 5.02 -5.45 -6.05
C VAL A 211 4.96 -6.80 -6.75
N VAL A 212 3.75 -7.31 -6.97
CA VAL A 212 3.54 -8.61 -7.62
C VAL A 212 2.92 -8.36 -8.99
N LEU A 213 3.64 -8.75 -10.05
CA LEU A 213 3.16 -8.67 -11.42
C LEU A 213 2.18 -9.82 -11.68
N GLN A 214 0.94 -9.51 -12.04
CA GLN A 214 -0.12 -10.51 -12.23
C GLN A 214 -0.26 -10.92 -13.70
N ALA A 215 -0.31 -9.94 -14.60
CA ALA A 215 -0.51 -10.17 -16.02
C ALA A 215 0.17 -9.08 -16.86
N ARG A 216 0.51 -9.43 -18.10
CA ARG A 216 1.08 -8.54 -19.11
C ARG A 216 0.22 -8.57 -20.36
N TRP A 217 -0.11 -7.41 -20.88
CA TRP A 217 -0.65 -7.24 -22.22
C TRP A 217 0.40 -6.63 -23.14
N GLU A 218 0.41 -7.07 -24.40
CA GLU A 218 1.37 -6.63 -25.41
C GLU A 218 0.67 -5.99 -26.62
N ALA A 219 1.12 -4.80 -26.99
CA ALA A 219 0.47 -4.01 -28.03
C ALA A 219 0.59 -4.59 -29.44
N ALA A 220 1.66 -5.35 -29.71
CA ALA A 220 1.90 -5.93 -31.02
C ALA A 220 0.95 -7.10 -31.35
N THR A 221 0.62 -7.93 -30.35
CA THR A 221 -0.21 -9.13 -30.51
C THR A 221 -1.64 -8.92 -30.02
N GLY A 222 -1.86 -7.96 -29.12
CA GLY A 222 -3.13 -7.81 -28.40
C GLY A 222 -3.40 -8.94 -27.41
N GLU A 223 -2.38 -9.74 -27.08
CA GLU A 223 -2.51 -10.91 -26.23
C GLU A 223 -2.19 -10.60 -24.77
N LEU A 224 -2.88 -11.33 -23.87
CA LEU A 224 -2.67 -11.27 -22.43
C LEU A 224 -1.88 -12.50 -21.99
N THR A 225 -0.68 -12.29 -21.44
CA THR A 225 0.10 -13.33 -20.76
C THR A 225 -0.12 -13.21 -19.26
N GLN A 226 -0.54 -14.30 -18.61
CA GLN A 226 -0.70 -14.36 -17.17
C GLN A 226 0.59 -14.90 -16.53
N LEU A 227 1.07 -14.24 -15.49
CA LEU A 227 2.33 -14.59 -14.81
C LEU A 227 2.08 -15.29 -13.48
N VAL A 228 1.01 -14.90 -12.78
CA VAL A 228 0.61 -15.48 -11.50
C VAL A 228 -0.75 -16.12 -11.66
N SER A 229 -0.89 -17.35 -11.15
CA SER A 229 -2.15 -18.08 -11.20
C SER A 229 -3.20 -17.43 -10.30
N ASP A 230 -4.48 -17.52 -10.66
CA ASP A 230 -5.58 -16.94 -9.87
C ASP A 230 -5.60 -17.46 -8.41
N SER A 231 -4.97 -18.62 -8.14
CA SER A 231 -4.85 -19.23 -6.81
C SER A 231 -3.82 -18.53 -5.89
N GLU A 232 -2.76 -17.95 -6.43
CA GLU A 232 -1.76 -17.19 -5.66
C GLU A 232 -2.18 -15.74 -5.44
N MET A 233 -2.98 -15.20 -6.37
CA MET A 233 -3.69 -13.93 -6.20
C MET A 233 -4.66 -13.96 -5.00
N ALA A 234 -5.30 -15.10 -4.75
CA ALA A 234 -6.19 -15.27 -3.60
C ALA A 234 -5.42 -15.25 -2.27
N ASN A 235 -4.23 -15.84 -2.18
CA ASN A 235 -3.42 -15.80 -0.95
C ASN A 235 -2.87 -14.40 -0.64
N ALA A 236 -2.53 -13.60 -1.66
CA ALA A 236 -2.21 -12.18 -1.48
C ALA A 236 -3.44 -11.33 -1.10
N ALA A 237 -4.64 -11.72 -1.55
CA ALA A 237 -5.90 -11.06 -1.23
C ALA A 237 -6.49 -11.45 0.14
N ILE A 238 -6.19 -12.65 0.67
CA ILE A 238 -6.67 -13.13 1.97
C ILE A 238 -6.09 -12.29 3.13
N ASP A 239 -4.93 -11.65 2.96
CA ASP A 239 -4.40 -10.66 3.89
C ASP A 239 -5.17 -9.31 3.88
N GLU A 240 -6.11 -9.09 2.94
CA GLU A 240 -6.74 -7.78 2.69
C GLU A 240 -8.29 -7.74 2.70
N VAL A 241 -9.01 -8.84 2.96
CA VAL A 241 -10.48 -8.90 2.75
C VAL A 241 -11.35 -8.11 3.75
N VAL A 242 -10.82 -7.17 4.52
CA VAL A 242 -11.67 -6.32 5.38
C VAL A 242 -11.17 -4.88 5.40
N GLU A 243 -11.23 -4.23 4.26
CA GLU A 243 -11.16 -2.77 4.17
C GLU A 243 -12.18 -2.22 3.15
N ASP A 244 -13.45 -2.64 3.28
CA ASP A 244 -14.56 -1.93 2.66
C ASP A 244 -15.21 -1.02 3.71
N ALA A 245 -14.59 0.15 3.90
CA ALA A 245 -15.24 1.44 4.19
C ALA A 245 -14.19 2.49 4.59
N GLU A 246 -14.08 3.55 3.77
CA GLU A 246 -13.47 4.84 4.11
C GLU A 246 -11.94 4.94 4.27
N ALA A 247 -11.19 4.73 3.19
CA ALA A 247 -9.84 5.29 3.08
C ALA A 247 -9.49 5.69 1.64
N GLY A 248 -10.24 6.66 1.10
CA GLY A 248 -10.01 7.21 -0.23
C GLY A 248 -10.07 8.73 -0.24
N GLU A 249 -9.58 9.40 0.81
CA GLU A 249 -9.61 10.85 0.88
C GLU A 249 -8.38 11.39 1.63
N LYS A 250 -7.22 11.33 0.98
CA LYS A 250 -6.18 12.37 1.02
C LYS A 250 -5.08 12.09 0.00
N ASP A 251 -4.64 13.18 -0.62
CA ASP A 251 -3.39 13.36 -1.37
C ASP A 251 -3.42 13.10 -2.88
N ALA A 252 -3.32 14.22 -3.61
CA ALA A 252 -2.61 14.39 -4.87
C ALA A 252 -2.30 15.90 -5.05
N GLU A 253 -1.36 16.39 -4.25
CA GLU A 253 -0.41 17.46 -4.58
C GLU A 253 0.95 16.72 -4.55
N ASP A 254 1.81 16.65 -5.56
CA ASP A 254 2.23 17.64 -6.54
C ASP A 254 2.33 17.01 -7.94
N ILE A 255 1.73 17.68 -8.94
CA ILE A 255 2.20 17.64 -10.33
C ILE A 255 2.63 19.07 -10.64
N ALA A 256 3.88 19.40 -10.33
CA ALA A 256 4.63 20.52 -10.90
C ALA A 256 6.09 20.48 -10.40
N GLU A 257 6.90 19.59 -10.98
CA GLU A 257 8.22 19.85 -11.61
C GLU A 257 8.89 18.55 -12.07
#